data_AF-A0A1Y4NH21-F1
#
_entry.id   AF-A0A1Y4NH21-F1
#
_cell.length_a   1.000
_cell.length_b   1.000
_cell.length_c   1.000
_cell.angle_alpha   90.00
_cell.angle_beta   90.00
_cell.angle_gamma   90.00
#
_symmetry.space_group_name_H-M   'P 1'
#
loop_
_entity.id
_entity.type
_entity.pdbx_description
1 polymer ?
#
loop_
_entity_poly.entity_id
_entity_poly.type
_entity_poly.pdbx_seq_one_letter_code
_entity_poly.pdbx_strand_id
1 'polypeptide(L)'
;MEMYEKIKPEKGMYSYRNKSFSDILESLDPSENYIGTELEGLDAFSRQLKRFDIKVSGKSSDRIEKFFQTSDSAALFPEYISRAVHTGMESVNIINQMVAVVTNIDGLDYRSIASIPYEDEKKLKRVNEGAFIPQTTVKTQDHLVPLYKRGRMLVSSYEAIRYQRLDLFSVTLRQIGAAIALSQAEDAINTIINGDGNSNPCPSNDSADSENITYDDLINLWTNLSPYELNTMIASTEAIKMVFKIDEMKDASAGLTFHGTGKMMTPFGATLIHVPTFEGNKLIGMDKNCALEMVVSGGVQTEYDKLIDRQLERAAITCTAGFAKIFTDAARVISIA
;
A
#
# COMPACT_ATOMS: atom_id res chain seq x y z
N MET A 1 -25.15 -26.38 18.01
CA MET A 1 -23.96 -26.90 17.31
C MET A 1 -23.64 -25.89 16.24
N GLU A 2 -22.62 -25.09 16.49
CA GLU A 2 -22.32 -23.87 15.74
C GLU A 2 -21.76 -24.24 14.35
N MET A 3 -22.10 -23.47 13.31
CA MET A 3 -21.81 -23.80 11.91
C MET A 3 -20.31 -23.95 11.62
N TYR A 4 -19.45 -23.15 12.27
CA TYR A 4 -17.99 -23.23 12.17
C TYR A 4 -17.38 -24.59 12.56
N GLU A 5 -18.01 -25.37 13.44
CA GLU A 5 -17.50 -26.68 13.88
C GLU A 5 -17.60 -27.74 12.78
N LYS A 6 -18.47 -27.54 11.80
CA LYS A 6 -18.70 -28.50 10.70
C LYS A 6 -17.79 -28.28 9.50
N ILE A 7 -17.12 -27.13 9.44
CA ILE A 7 -16.28 -26.74 8.30
C ILE A 7 -14.93 -27.43 8.42
N LYS A 8 -14.44 -28.01 7.32
CA LYS A 8 -13.10 -28.57 7.26
C LYS A 8 -12.21 -27.64 6.46
N PRO A 9 -11.31 -26.88 7.11
CA PRO A 9 -10.32 -26.08 6.38
C PRO A 9 -9.36 -27.01 5.63
N GLU A 10 -9.28 -26.84 4.31
CA GLU A 10 -8.47 -27.69 3.44
C GLU A 10 -7.54 -26.84 2.56
N LYS A 11 -6.37 -27.39 2.21
CA LYS A 11 -5.42 -26.71 1.32
C LYS A 11 -5.99 -26.37 -0.06
N GLY A 12 -6.99 -27.13 -0.52
CA GLY A 12 -7.68 -26.86 -1.78
C GLY A 12 -8.39 -25.51 -1.82
N MET A 13 -8.72 -24.93 -0.66
CA MET A 13 -9.34 -23.61 -0.57
C MET A 13 -8.42 -22.49 -1.07
N TYR A 14 -7.09 -22.65 -1.05
CA TYR A 14 -6.16 -21.66 -1.62
C TYR A 14 -6.11 -21.68 -3.16
N SER A 15 -6.76 -22.66 -3.81
CA SER A 15 -6.74 -22.80 -5.28
C SER A 15 -7.85 -22.00 -5.99
N TYR A 16 -8.80 -21.44 -5.23
CA TYR A 16 -9.85 -20.61 -5.82
C TYR A 16 -9.27 -19.27 -6.25
N ARG A 17 -9.41 -18.95 -7.53
CA ARG A 17 -8.98 -17.65 -8.07
C ARG A 17 -9.80 -16.52 -7.45
N ASN A 18 -9.13 -15.42 -7.12
CA ASN A 18 -9.70 -14.13 -6.71
C ASN A 18 -10.47 -14.12 -5.38
N LYS A 19 -10.29 -15.14 -4.54
CA LYS A 19 -10.81 -15.16 -3.18
C LYS A 19 -9.69 -15.50 -2.21
N SER A 20 -9.56 -14.73 -1.14
CA SER A 20 -8.69 -15.12 -0.04
C SER A 20 -9.28 -16.35 0.66
N PHE A 21 -8.44 -17.06 1.41
CA PHE A 21 -8.92 -18.19 2.21
C PHE A 21 -9.95 -17.72 3.26
N SER A 22 -9.76 -16.53 3.82
CA SER A 22 -10.76 -15.89 4.70
C SER A 22 -12.10 -15.65 3.99
N ASP A 23 -12.12 -15.17 2.73
CA ASP A 23 -13.36 -14.93 1.97
C ASP A 23 -14.13 -16.22 1.71
N ILE A 24 -13.41 -17.33 1.48
CA ILE A 24 -14.01 -18.64 1.27
C ILE A 24 -14.62 -19.15 2.57
N LEU A 25 -13.88 -19.04 3.69
CA LEU A 25 -14.41 -19.38 5.00
C LEU A 25 -15.64 -18.54 5.33
N GLU A 26 -15.63 -17.25 5.02
CA GLU A 26 -16.75 -16.35 5.25
C GLU A 26 -17.97 -16.72 4.39
N SER A 27 -17.76 -17.20 3.16
CA SER A 27 -18.85 -17.69 2.31
C SER A 27 -19.46 -19.00 2.82
N LEU A 28 -18.67 -19.84 3.51
CA LEU A 28 -19.13 -21.08 4.13
C LEU A 28 -19.74 -20.82 5.52
N ASP A 29 -19.31 -19.76 6.18
CA ASP A 29 -19.66 -19.43 7.56
C ASP A 29 -19.90 -17.92 7.75
N PRO A 30 -21.00 -17.38 7.23
CA PRO A 30 -21.24 -15.93 7.29
C PRO A 30 -21.26 -15.41 8.73
N SER A 31 -20.52 -14.32 9.00
CA SER A 31 -20.46 -13.67 10.31
C SER A 31 -21.83 -13.11 10.74
N GLU A 32 -22.71 -12.81 9.79
CA GLU A 32 -24.09 -12.39 10.06
C GLU A 32 -24.87 -13.41 10.91
N ASN A 33 -24.54 -14.70 10.81
CA ASN A 33 -25.19 -15.76 11.58
C ASN A 33 -24.86 -15.73 13.08
N TYR A 34 -23.90 -14.90 13.49
CA TYR A 34 -23.35 -14.86 14.84
C TYR A 34 -23.65 -13.53 15.59
N ILE A 35 -24.45 -12.65 14.99
CA ILE A 35 -24.92 -11.42 15.65
C ILE A 35 -25.74 -11.79 16.90
N GLY A 36 -25.42 -11.19 18.06
CA GLY A 36 -26.05 -11.50 19.34
C GLY A 36 -25.54 -12.76 20.05
N THR A 37 -24.46 -13.37 19.56
CA THR A 37 -23.82 -14.54 20.19
C THR A 37 -22.48 -14.16 20.85
N GLU A 38 -21.90 -15.05 21.67
CA GLU A 38 -20.55 -14.85 22.24
C GLU A 38 -19.43 -14.80 21.17
N LEU A 39 -19.76 -15.09 19.91
CA LEU A 39 -18.85 -15.07 18.76
C LEU A 39 -19.07 -13.85 17.87
N GLU A 40 -19.92 -12.92 18.28
CA GLU A 40 -20.10 -11.65 17.60
C GLU A 40 -18.78 -10.87 17.51
N GLY A 41 -18.46 -10.36 16.32
CA GLY A 41 -17.21 -9.63 16.05
C GLY A 41 -16.00 -10.50 15.68
N LEU A 42 -16.13 -11.84 15.65
CA LEU A 42 -15.11 -12.73 15.12
C LEU A 42 -15.39 -13.11 13.66
N ASP A 43 -14.43 -12.86 12.78
CA ASP A 43 -14.48 -13.34 11.40
C ASP A 43 -14.39 -14.88 11.31
N ALA A 44 -14.74 -15.45 10.16
CA ALA A 44 -14.74 -16.91 10.00
C ALA A 44 -13.37 -17.54 10.28
N PHE A 45 -12.28 -16.85 9.95
CA PHE A 45 -10.93 -17.31 10.28
C PHE A 45 -10.65 -17.35 11.79
N SER A 46 -11.00 -16.29 12.53
CA SER A 46 -10.80 -16.24 13.99
C SER A 46 -11.69 -17.25 14.72
N ARG A 47 -12.88 -17.54 14.18
CA ARG A 47 -13.74 -18.63 14.67
C ARG A 47 -13.05 -19.99 14.51
N GLN A 48 -12.39 -20.26 13.37
CA GLN A 48 -11.58 -21.47 13.21
C GLN A 48 -10.38 -21.50 14.17
N LEU A 49 -9.69 -20.38 14.40
CA LEU A 49 -8.63 -20.33 15.42
C LEU A 49 -9.15 -20.65 16.81
N LYS A 50 -10.32 -20.11 17.20
CA LYS A 50 -10.97 -20.39 18.49
C LYS A 50 -11.34 -21.87 18.62
N ARG A 51 -11.84 -22.50 17.56
CA ARG A 51 -12.18 -23.93 17.52
C ARG A 51 -10.99 -24.83 17.84
N PHE A 52 -9.80 -24.50 17.32
CA PHE A 52 -8.56 -25.24 17.58
C PHE A 52 -7.79 -24.71 18.82
N ASP A 53 -8.40 -23.81 19.60
CA ASP A 53 -7.80 -23.11 20.75
C ASP A 53 -6.47 -22.41 20.42
N ILE A 54 -6.25 -21.95 19.18
CA ILE A 54 -4.98 -21.33 18.78
C ILE A 54 -4.97 -19.84 19.15
N LYS A 55 -4.10 -19.46 20.10
CA LYS A 55 -3.93 -18.08 20.56
C LYS A 55 -2.73 -17.44 19.87
N VAL A 56 -3.02 -16.57 18.89
CA VAL A 56 -2.02 -15.92 18.04
C VAL A 56 -1.30 -14.74 18.70
N SER A 57 -1.90 -14.08 19.69
CA SER A 57 -1.35 -12.87 20.33
C SER A 57 -1.54 -12.87 21.85
N GLY A 58 -0.72 -12.07 22.55
CA GLY A 58 -0.82 -11.83 23.99
C GLY A 58 0.12 -12.68 24.86
N LYS A 59 0.04 -12.48 26.19
CA LYS A 59 0.95 -13.10 27.18
C LYS A 59 0.94 -14.63 27.15
N SER A 60 -0.21 -15.20 26.80
CA SER A 60 -0.45 -16.64 26.67
C SER A 60 -0.51 -17.09 25.21
N SER A 61 0.22 -16.40 24.31
CA SER A 61 0.35 -16.82 22.91
C SER A 61 0.93 -18.24 22.82
N ASP A 62 0.33 -19.04 21.94
CA ASP A 62 0.73 -20.40 21.69
C ASP A 62 2.00 -20.47 20.83
N ARG A 63 2.57 -21.68 20.75
CA ARG A 63 3.67 -21.98 19.84
C ARG A 63 3.15 -22.30 18.45
N ILE A 64 3.98 -22.10 17.44
CA ILE A 64 3.66 -22.42 16.04
C ILE A 64 3.29 -23.90 15.87
N GLU A 65 3.90 -24.79 16.66
CA GLU A 65 3.57 -26.22 16.70
C GLU A 65 2.06 -26.52 16.84
N LYS A 66 1.28 -25.65 17.50
CA LYS A 66 -0.17 -25.85 17.69
C LYS A 66 -0.94 -25.87 16.36
N PHE A 67 -0.49 -25.14 15.34
CA PHE A 67 -1.07 -25.22 13.99
C PHE A 67 -0.89 -26.60 13.36
N PHE A 68 0.14 -27.34 13.75
CA PHE A 68 0.50 -28.61 13.11
C PHE A 68 0.07 -29.85 13.90
N GLN A 69 -0.81 -29.69 14.89
CA GLN A 69 -1.38 -30.80 15.65
C GLN A 69 -2.37 -31.64 14.82
N THR A 70 -3.12 -31.00 13.93
CA THR A 70 -4.08 -31.66 13.03
C THR A 70 -3.89 -31.21 11.58
N SER A 71 -4.39 -32.00 10.62
CA SER A 71 -4.41 -31.63 9.20
C SER A 71 -5.20 -30.34 8.96
N ASP A 72 -6.31 -30.19 9.67
CA ASP A 72 -7.29 -29.12 9.49
C ASP A 72 -6.69 -27.81 10.02
N SER A 73 -6.10 -27.83 11.22
CA SER A 73 -5.40 -26.66 11.76
C SER A 73 -4.20 -26.24 10.91
N ALA A 74 -3.50 -27.20 10.29
CA ALA A 74 -2.33 -26.90 9.45
C ALA A 74 -2.71 -26.15 8.16
N ALA A 75 -3.95 -26.31 7.68
CA ALA A 75 -4.46 -25.56 6.55
C ALA A 75 -4.69 -24.06 6.86
N LEU A 76 -4.79 -23.68 8.13
CA LEU A 76 -4.97 -22.27 8.56
C LEU A 76 -3.65 -21.47 8.59
N PHE A 77 -2.50 -22.16 8.60
CA PHE A 77 -1.20 -21.52 8.81
C PHE A 77 -0.76 -20.55 7.69
N PRO A 78 -0.93 -20.87 6.39
CA PRO A 78 -0.59 -19.92 5.33
C PRO A 78 -1.43 -18.64 5.40
N GLU A 79 -2.72 -18.75 5.70
CA GLU A 79 -3.58 -17.57 5.88
C GLU A 79 -3.17 -16.72 7.08
N TYR A 80 -2.79 -17.35 8.20
CA TYR A 80 -2.23 -16.64 9.33
C TYR A 80 -0.99 -15.80 8.94
N ILE A 81 -0.08 -16.37 8.12
CA ILE A 81 1.08 -15.64 7.61
C ILE A 81 0.65 -14.46 6.74
N SER A 82 -0.21 -14.71 5.73
CA SER A 82 -0.69 -13.67 4.81
C SER A 82 -1.34 -12.51 5.57
N ARG A 83 -2.15 -12.79 6.60
CA ARG A 83 -2.79 -11.77 7.44
C ARG A 83 -1.78 -10.97 8.27
N ALA A 84 -0.81 -11.63 8.90
CA ALA A 84 0.21 -10.93 9.69
C ALA A 84 1.07 -10.00 8.81
N VAL A 85 1.39 -10.43 7.58
CA VAL A 85 2.08 -9.62 6.58
C VAL A 85 1.21 -8.45 6.13
N HIS A 86 -0.08 -8.69 5.84
CA HIS A 86 -1.01 -7.66 5.42
C HIS A 86 -1.15 -6.56 6.48
N THR A 87 -1.32 -6.93 7.76
CA THR A 87 -1.29 -5.97 8.88
C THR A 87 0.01 -5.17 8.93
N GLY A 88 1.15 -5.80 8.60
CA GLY A 88 2.43 -5.12 8.47
C GLY A 88 2.44 -4.08 7.35
N MET A 89 1.89 -4.43 6.19
CA MET A 89 1.75 -3.51 5.05
C MET A 89 0.84 -2.32 5.40
N GLU A 90 -0.32 -2.58 6.02
CA GLU A 90 -1.27 -1.56 6.45
C GLU A 90 -0.69 -0.64 7.53
N SER A 91 0.16 -1.16 8.42
CA SER A 91 0.76 -0.35 9.49
C SER A 91 1.63 0.80 8.99
N VAL A 92 2.22 0.65 7.80
CA VAL A 92 3.03 1.71 7.16
C VAL A 92 2.12 2.78 6.53
N ASN A 93 0.98 2.38 5.95
CA ASN A 93 -0.06 3.25 5.37
C ASN A 93 0.44 4.37 4.42
N ILE A 94 1.60 4.20 3.79
CA ILE A 94 2.18 5.20 2.89
C ILE A 94 1.48 5.18 1.52
N ILE A 95 1.25 3.98 0.96
CA ILE A 95 0.69 3.81 -0.38
C ILE A 95 -0.71 4.45 -0.51
N ASN A 96 -1.58 4.24 0.47
CA ASN A 96 -2.93 4.81 0.47
C ASN A 96 -2.94 6.35 0.52
N GLN A 97 -1.84 6.97 0.96
CA GLN A 97 -1.70 8.42 0.96
C GLN A 97 -1.13 8.95 -0.35
N MET A 98 -0.60 8.09 -1.22
CA MET A 98 0.03 8.46 -2.50
C MET A 98 -0.84 8.16 -3.73
N VAL A 99 -1.80 7.25 -3.60
CA VAL A 99 -2.55 6.67 -4.72
C VAL A 99 -4.02 7.13 -4.69
N ALA A 100 -4.56 7.40 -5.88
CA ALA A 100 -5.96 7.79 -6.09
C ALA A 100 -6.90 6.59 -6.04
N VAL A 101 -6.52 5.52 -6.72
CA VAL A 101 -7.33 4.30 -6.87
C VAL A 101 -6.44 3.05 -6.91
N VAL A 102 -6.96 1.98 -6.31
CA VAL A 102 -6.35 0.64 -6.36
C VAL A 102 -7.20 -0.25 -7.26
N THR A 103 -6.60 -0.74 -8.33
CA THR A 103 -7.23 -1.62 -9.31
C THR A 103 -6.70 -3.04 -9.13
N ASN A 104 -7.58 -3.98 -8.79
CA ASN A 104 -7.22 -5.40 -8.71
C ASN A 104 -7.39 -6.06 -10.08
N ILE A 105 -6.37 -6.80 -10.52
CA ILE A 105 -6.35 -7.51 -11.80
C ILE A 105 -6.06 -9.00 -11.62
N ASP A 106 -6.66 -9.80 -12.48
CA ASP A 106 -6.47 -11.26 -12.52
C ASP A 106 -5.54 -11.69 -13.67
N GLY A 107 -5.14 -10.74 -14.52
CA GLY A 107 -4.26 -10.93 -15.66
C GLY A 107 -2.83 -10.47 -15.38
N LEU A 108 -1.93 -10.79 -16.31
CA LEU A 108 -0.54 -10.31 -16.31
C LEU A 108 -0.43 -8.91 -16.96
N ASP A 109 -1.35 -8.60 -17.86
CA ASP A 109 -1.33 -7.40 -18.68
C ASP A 109 -2.43 -6.44 -18.23
N TYR A 110 -2.05 -5.22 -17.93
CA TYR A 110 -2.99 -4.13 -17.65
C TYR A 110 -2.53 -2.85 -18.35
N ARG A 111 -3.50 -2.13 -18.93
CA ARG A 111 -3.29 -0.81 -19.53
C ARG A 111 -4.18 0.17 -18.79
N SER A 112 -3.55 1.19 -18.22
CA SER A 112 -4.29 2.25 -17.55
C SER A 112 -5.07 3.09 -18.56
N ILE A 113 -6.06 3.80 -18.05
CA ILE A 113 -6.91 4.68 -18.83
C ILE A 113 -6.38 6.11 -18.65
N ALA A 114 -6.16 6.81 -19.76
CA ALA A 114 -5.83 8.23 -19.74
C ALA A 114 -7.00 9.04 -20.30
N SER A 115 -7.37 10.11 -19.59
CA SER A 115 -8.25 11.15 -20.09
C SER A 115 -7.37 12.33 -20.51
N ILE A 116 -7.21 12.52 -21.83
CA ILE A 116 -6.45 13.64 -22.39
C ILE A 116 -7.46 14.54 -23.11
N PRO A 117 -8.11 15.48 -22.40
CA PRO A 117 -8.84 16.56 -23.07
C PRO A 117 -7.85 17.42 -23.87
N TYR A 118 -8.23 17.83 -25.09
CA TYR A 118 -7.46 18.81 -25.85
C TYR A 118 -7.41 20.13 -25.06
N GLU A 119 -6.33 20.92 -25.17
CA GLU A 119 -6.14 22.14 -24.37
C GLU A 119 -7.31 23.13 -24.48
N ASP A 120 -7.96 23.21 -25.64
CA ASP A 120 -9.14 24.05 -25.88
C ASP A 120 -10.43 23.52 -25.26
N GLU A 121 -10.48 22.22 -24.92
CA GLU A 121 -11.60 21.50 -24.29
C GLU A 121 -11.44 21.38 -22.77
N LYS A 122 -10.22 21.55 -22.24
CA LYS A 122 -9.96 21.61 -20.78
C LYS A 122 -10.78 22.69 -20.09
N LYS A 123 -11.09 23.78 -20.80
CA LYS A 123 -11.96 24.87 -20.30
C LYS A 123 -13.41 24.53 -20.64
N LEU A 124 -14.22 24.26 -19.60
CA LEU A 124 -15.67 24.13 -19.72
C LEU A 124 -16.28 25.47 -20.14
N LYS A 125 -16.42 25.68 -21.45
CA LYS A 125 -17.03 26.89 -22.02
C LYS A 125 -18.54 26.83 -21.85
N ARG A 126 -19.17 27.98 -21.56
CA ARG A 126 -20.63 28.11 -21.59
C ARG A 126 -21.11 27.87 -23.02
N VAL A 127 -21.88 26.81 -23.22
CA VAL A 127 -22.49 26.47 -24.51
C VAL A 127 -23.87 27.12 -24.62
N ASN A 128 -24.11 27.79 -25.75
CA ASN A 128 -25.42 28.32 -26.10
C ASN A 128 -26.30 27.21 -26.68
N GLU A 129 -27.61 27.44 -26.70
CA GLU A 129 -28.57 26.51 -27.31
C GLU A 129 -28.22 26.22 -28.77
N GLY A 130 -28.04 24.93 -29.12
CA GLY A 130 -27.62 24.47 -30.46
C GLY A 130 -26.11 24.38 -30.70
N ALA A 131 -25.25 24.76 -29.75
CA ALA A 131 -23.81 24.60 -29.86
C ALA A 131 -23.33 23.18 -29.45
N PHE A 132 -22.25 22.70 -30.06
CA PHE A 132 -21.63 21.43 -29.68
C PHE A 132 -21.02 21.52 -28.28
N ILE A 133 -21.35 20.52 -27.44
CA ILE A 133 -20.79 20.37 -26.09
C ILE A 133 -19.36 19.83 -26.23
N PRO A 134 -18.36 20.41 -25.54
CA PRO A 134 -17.00 19.88 -25.52
C PRO A 134 -16.98 18.41 -25.10
N GLN A 135 -16.27 17.57 -25.85
CA GLN A 135 -16.22 16.14 -25.60
C GLN A 135 -14.86 15.73 -25.01
N THR A 136 -14.87 15.17 -23.80
CA THR A 136 -13.66 14.54 -23.25
C THR A 136 -13.54 13.12 -23.77
N THR A 137 -12.46 12.81 -24.49
CA THR A 137 -12.21 11.44 -24.96
C THR A 137 -11.35 10.68 -23.97
N VAL A 138 -11.85 9.53 -23.53
CA VAL A 138 -11.13 8.60 -22.65
C VAL A 138 -10.53 7.49 -23.50
N LYS A 139 -9.20 7.28 -23.42
CA LYS A 139 -8.48 6.25 -24.19
C LYS A 139 -7.65 5.38 -23.26
N THR A 140 -7.48 4.11 -23.62
CA THR A 140 -6.46 3.26 -23.00
C THR A 140 -5.08 3.74 -23.40
N GLN A 141 -4.12 3.74 -22.48
CA GLN A 141 -2.72 4.03 -22.79
C GLN A 141 -2.13 2.95 -23.70
N ASP A 142 -1.06 3.32 -24.43
CA ASP A 142 -0.40 2.44 -25.37
C ASP A 142 0.51 1.42 -24.67
N HIS A 143 1.19 1.84 -23.59
CA HIS A 143 2.08 0.98 -22.82
C HIS A 143 1.38 0.24 -21.68
N LEU A 144 1.90 -0.94 -21.39
CA LEU A 144 1.50 -1.78 -20.27
C LEU A 144 2.08 -1.22 -18.98
N VAL A 145 1.30 -1.27 -17.91
CA VAL A 145 1.77 -0.92 -16.58
C VAL A 145 2.74 -2.00 -16.10
N PRO A 146 4.02 -1.68 -15.82
CA PRO A 146 4.97 -2.68 -15.35
C PRO A 146 4.60 -3.15 -13.94
N LEU A 147 4.42 -4.46 -13.79
CA LEU A 147 4.15 -5.10 -12.51
C LEU A 147 5.45 -5.60 -11.88
N TYR A 148 5.73 -5.17 -10.65
CA TYR A 148 6.90 -5.58 -9.89
C TYR A 148 6.50 -6.57 -8.80
N LYS A 149 7.12 -7.76 -8.83
CA LYS A 149 6.96 -8.77 -7.79
C LYS A 149 7.96 -8.50 -6.66
N ARG A 150 7.46 -8.01 -5.53
CA ARG A 150 8.25 -7.74 -4.30
C ARG A 150 7.95 -8.82 -3.27
N GLY A 151 8.97 -9.32 -2.59
CA GLY A 151 8.76 -10.38 -1.61
C GLY A 151 10.04 -10.79 -0.89
N ARG A 152 9.87 -11.65 0.11
CA ARG A 152 10.97 -12.18 0.90
C ARG A 152 10.75 -13.66 1.20
N MET A 153 11.82 -14.44 1.07
CA MET A 153 11.83 -15.83 1.50
C MET A 153 12.27 -15.91 2.96
N LEU A 154 11.43 -16.53 3.78
CA LEU A 154 11.77 -16.97 5.12
C LEU A 154 12.37 -18.37 5.04
N VAL A 155 13.60 -18.51 5.50
CA VAL A 155 14.29 -19.81 5.60
C VAL A 155 14.67 -20.00 7.06
N SER A 156 14.20 -21.08 7.67
CA SER A 156 14.63 -21.50 8.99
C SER A 156 14.49 -23.00 9.15
N SER A 157 15.16 -23.57 10.15
CA SER A 157 15.00 -24.98 10.45
C SER A 157 13.62 -25.26 11.03
N TYR A 158 13.10 -26.44 10.72
CA TYR A 158 11.79 -26.92 11.15
C TYR A 158 11.61 -26.81 12.66
N GLU A 159 12.63 -27.23 13.41
CA GLU A 159 12.63 -27.20 14.87
C GLU A 159 12.67 -25.76 15.41
N ALA A 160 13.46 -24.89 14.76
CA ALA A 160 13.64 -23.52 15.22
C ALA A 160 12.36 -22.70 15.09
N ILE A 161 11.52 -22.92 14.06
CA ILE A 161 10.22 -22.23 13.91
C ILE A 161 9.19 -22.82 14.86
N ARG A 162 9.03 -24.15 14.92
CA ARG A 162 7.93 -24.80 15.65
C ARG A 162 7.81 -24.39 17.11
N TYR A 163 8.94 -24.22 17.79
CA TYR A 163 8.96 -23.88 19.21
C TYR A 163 8.88 -22.37 19.50
N GLN A 164 8.87 -21.52 18.48
CA GLN A 164 8.67 -20.09 18.68
C GLN A 164 7.22 -19.77 19.04
N ARG A 165 7.05 -18.71 19.82
CA ARG A 165 5.74 -18.14 20.08
C ARG A 165 5.22 -17.43 18.83
N LEU A 166 3.92 -17.58 18.58
CA LEU A 166 3.22 -16.94 17.47
C LEU A 166 3.33 -15.42 17.52
N ASP A 167 3.35 -14.82 18.71
CA ASP A 167 3.42 -13.36 18.84
C ASP A 167 4.77 -12.80 18.33
N LEU A 168 5.89 -13.42 18.73
CA LEU A 168 7.22 -13.05 18.25
C LEU A 168 7.34 -13.25 16.73
N PHE A 169 6.79 -14.35 16.22
CA PHE A 169 6.77 -14.62 14.79
C PHE A 169 5.89 -13.62 14.02
N SER A 170 4.77 -13.19 14.60
CA SER A 170 3.91 -12.15 14.02
C SER A 170 4.67 -10.83 13.85
N VAL A 171 5.54 -10.47 14.79
CA VAL A 171 6.37 -9.26 14.69
C VAL A 171 7.31 -9.33 13.49
N THR A 172 7.97 -10.46 13.26
CA THR A 172 8.87 -10.61 12.10
C THR A 172 8.09 -10.59 10.78
N LEU A 173 6.91 -11.21 10.73
CA LEU A 173 6.02 -11.17 9.56
C LEU A 173 5.52 -9.74 9.27
N ARG A 174 5.12 -8.99 10.30
CA ARG A 174 4.73 -7.58 10.14
C ARG A 174 5.88 -6.74 9.61
N GLN A 175 7.10 -6.97 10.08
CA GLN A 175 8.29 -6.28 9.57
C GLN A 175 8.55 -6.58 8.09
N ILE A 176 8.28 -7.82 7.65
CA ILE A 176 8.36 -8.19 6.23
C ILE A 176 7.30 -7.45 5.42
N GLY A 177 6.05 -7.41 5.91
CA GLY A 177 4.98 -6.62 5.30
C GLY A 177 5.33 -5.14 5.18
N ALA A 178 5.85 -4.54 6.25
CA ALA A 178 6.30 -3.15 6.24
C ALA A 178 7.40 -2.90 5.20
N ALA A 179 8.38 -3.81 5.07
CA ALA A 179 9.42 -3.70 4.06
C ALA A 179 8.87 -3.81 2.63
N ILE A 180 7.90 -4.70 2.38
CA ILE A 180 7.22 -4.80 1.08
C ILE A 180 6.50 -3.49 0.73
N ALA A 181 5.77 -2.91 1.67
CA ALA A 181 5.06 -1.64 1.47
C ALA A 181 6.03 -0.48 1.17
N LEU A 182 7.19 -0.42 1.85
CA LEU A 182 8.22 0.58 1.57
C LEU A 182 8.84 0.41 0.17
N SER A 183 9.12 -0.82 -0.26
CA SER A 183 9.60 -1.08 -1.62
C SER A 183 8.55 -0.73 -2.68
N GLN A 184 7.27 -0.99 -2.41
CA GLN A 184 6.19 -0.55 -3.30
C GLN A 184 6.08 0.98 -3.36
N ALA A 185 6.34 1.68 -2.26
CA ALA A 185 6.33 3.15 -2.24
C ALA A 185 7.49 3.71 -3.09
N GLU A 186 8.65 3.05 -3.04
CA GLU A 186 9.78 3.37 -3.91
C GLU A 186 9.43 3.14 -5.39
N ASP A 187 8.76 2.04 -5.73
CA ASP A 187 8.28 1.77 -7.09
C ASP A 187 7.30 2.85 -7.57
N ALA A 188 6.41 3.33 -6.69
CA ALA A 188 5.50 4.44 -6.97
C ALA A 188 6.27 5.75 -7.22
N ILE A 189 7.24 6.09 -6.37
CA ILE A 189 8.07 7.30 -6.53
C ILE A 189 8.87 7.25 -7.84
N ASN A 190 9.49 6.11 -8.14
CA ASN A 190 10.22 5.91 -9.38
C ASN A 190 9.33 6.10 -10.61
N THR A 191 8.07 5.63 -10.54
CA THR A 191 7.07 5.83 -11.59
C THR A 191 6.68 7.30 -11.74
N ILE A 192 6.57 8.06 -10.63
CA ILE A 192 6.32 9.50 -10.70
C ILE A 192 7.49 10.18 -11.43
N ILE A 193 8.72 9.94 -10.99
CA ILE A 193 9.92 10.65 -11.48
C ILE A 193 10.22 10.28 -12.92
N ASN A 194 10.36 8.98 -13.21
CA ASN A 194 10.82 8.49 -14.51
C ASN A 194 9.69 8.27 -15.52
N GLY A 195 8.43 8.26 -15.05
CA GLY A 195 7.26 7.91 -15.85
C GLY A 195 6.94 6.42 -15.82
N ASP A 196 5.78 6.06 -16.36
CA ASP A 196 5.26 4.68 -16.44
C ASP A 196 5.55 3.98 -17.78
N GLY A 197 6.43 4.57 -18.60
CA GLY A 197 6.77 4.08 -19.94
C GLY A 197 6.03 4.79 -21.08
N ASN A 198 5.00 5.61 -20.81
CA ASN A 198 4.31 6.42 -21.82
C ASN A 198 4.96 7.79 -22.08
N SER A 199 6.30 7.89 -21.95
CA SER A 199 7.05 9.15 -22.08
C SER A 199 6.47 10.30 -21.24
N ASN A 200 6.08 10.00 -20.00
CA ASN A 200 5.41 10.92 -19.09
C ASN A 200 6.18 11.18 -17.77
N PRO A 201 7.52 11.42 -17.80
CA PRO A 201 8.26 11.75 -16.60
C PRO A 201 7.68 13.01 -15.94
N CYS A 202 7.68 13.04 -14.61
CA CYS A 202 7.21 14.22 -13.90
C CYS A 202 8.16 15.40 -14.17
N PRO A 203 7.62 16.58 -14.54
CA PRO A 203 8.47 17.74 -14.75
C PRO A 203 9.19 18.11 -13.45
N SER A 204 10.51 18.17 -13.53
CA SER A 204 11.37 18.57 -12.43
C SER A 204 11.76 20.03 -12.56
N ASN A 205 11.61 20.77 -11.47
CA ASN A 205 12.16 22.11 -11.32
C ASN A 205 13.32 22.03 -10.32
N ASP A 206 14.40 22.74 -10.60
CA ASP A 206 15.47 22.89 -9.61
C ASP A 206 15.02 23.89 -8.54
N SER A 207 15.43 23.69 -7.30
CA SER A 207 15.21 24.65 -6.23
C SER A 207 15.90 25.97 -6.54
N ALA A 208 15.28 27.09 -6.14
CA ALA A 208 15.83 28.43 -6.34
C ALA A 208 17.16 28.63 -5.59
N ASP A 209 17.34 27.92 -4.46
CA ASP A 209 18.62 27.76 -3.77
C ASP A 209 19.17 26.36 -4.06
N SER A 210 20.42 26.27 -4.53
CA SER A 210 21.06 24.99 -4.87
C SER A 210 21.25 24.07 -3.67
N GLU A 211 21.28 24.62 -2.44
CA GLU A 211 21.60 23.85 -1.23
C GLU A 211 20.40 23.60 -0.30
N ASN A 212 19.31 24.38 -0.43
CA ASN A 212 18.15 24.30 0.47
C ASN A 212 16.81 24.42 -0.28
N ILE A 213 15.75 23.89 0.34
CA ILE A 213 14.37 24.19 -0.08
C ILE A 213 13.94 25.50 0.57
N THR A 214 13.57 26.48 -0.24
CA THR A 214 13.04 27.75 0.24
C THR A 214 11.51 27.73 0.30
N TYR A 215 10.90 28.68 1.02
CA TYR A 215 9.44 28.81 1.04
C TYR A 215 8.88 29.19 -0.34
N ASP A 216 9.61 30.00 -1.12
CA ASP A 216 9.23 30.35 -2.49
C ASP A 216 9.18 29.13 -3.41
N ASP A 217 10.07 28.14 -3.22
CA ASP A 217 10.00 26.87 -3.97
C ASP A 217 8.70 26.12 -3.70
N LEU A 218 8.20 26.15 -2.46
CA LEU A 218 6.93 25.53 -2.10
C LEU A 218 5.73 26.28 -2.71
N ILE A 219 5.78 27.62 -2.77
CA ILE A 219 4.76 28.43 -3.47
C ILE A 219 4.78 28.15 -4.97
N ASN A 220 5.98 28.05 -5.57
CA ASN A 220 6.14 27.72 -6.98
C ASN A 220 5.60 26.33 -7.29
N LEU A 221 5.86 25.36 -6.41
CA LEU A 221 5.29 24.03 -6.52
C LEU A 221 3.77 24.08 -6.50
N TRP A 222 3.19 24.80 -5.53
CA TRP A 222 1.73 24.95 -5.42
C TRP A 222 1.12 25.62 -6.66
N THR A 223 1.76 26.66 -7.18
CA THR A 223 1.30 27.41 -8.36
C THR A 223 1.36 26.54 -9.63
N ASN A 224 2.44 25.79 -9.80
CA ASN A 224 2.67 24.94 -10.98
C ASN A 224 1.83 23.65 -10.98
N LEU A 225 1.16 23.35 -9.87
CA LEU A 225 0.22 22.23 -9.76
C LEU A 225 -1.19 22.61 -10.22
N SER A 226 -1.52 23.91 -10.32
CA SER A 226 -2.82 24.38 -10.82
C SER A 226 -3.10 23.79 -12.22
N PRO A 227 -4.27 23.16 -12.45
CA PRO A 227 -5.53 23.25 -11.69
C PRO A 227 -5.72 22.23 -10.55
N TYR A 228 -4.72 21.40 -10.24
CA TYR A 228 -4.78 20.38 -9.19
C TYR A 228 -4.37 20.93 -7.82
N GLU A 229 -4.80 20.25 -6.75
CA GLU A 229 -4.56 20.68 -5.38
C GLU A 229 -3.32 20.01 -4.78
N LEU A 230 -2.44 20.80 -4.16
CA LEU A 230 -1.29 20.26 -3.43
C LEU A 230 -1.77 19.69 -2.09
N ASN A 231 -2.12 18.39 -2.09
CA ASN A 231 -2.58 17.71 -0.88
C ASN A 231 -1.55 16.76 -0.28
N THR A 232 -0.53 16.34 -1.05
CA THR A 232 0.46 15.38 -0.59
C THR A 232 1.85 15.81 -1.03
N MET A 233 2.79 15.81 -0.08
CA MET A 233 4.19 16.01 -0.36
C MET A 233 4.99 14.79 0.09
N ILE A 234 5.87 14.30 -0.77
CA ILE A 234 6.73 13.16 -0.49
C ILE A 234 8.17 13.66 -0.45
N ALA A 235 8.86 13.42 0.65
CA ALA A 235 10.22 13.88 0.85
C ALA A 235 11.14 12.74 1.29
N SER A 236 12.38 12.79 0.81
CA SER A 236 13.46 11.99 1.37
C SER A 236 13.86 12.49 2.75
N THR A 237 14.65 11.70 3.48
CA THR A 237 15.10 12.06 4.83
C THR A 237 15.90 13.37 4.87
N GLU A 238 16.65 13.72 3.83
CA GLU A 238 17.38 14.98 3.78
C GLU A 238 16.48 16.14 3.37
N ALA A 239 15.62 15.96 2.36
CA ALA A 239 14.65 16.96 1.95
C ALA A 239 13.70 17.34 3.10
N ILE A 240 13.25 16.37 3.90
CA ILE A 240 12.36 16.64 5.04
C ILE A 240 13.05 17.49 6.12
N LYS A 241 14.35 17.25 6.37
CA LYS A 241 15.13 18.07 7.31
C LYS A 241 15.25 19.50 6.81
N MET A 242 15.42 19.69 5.50
CA MET A 242 15.48 21.02 4.89
C MET A 242 14.14 21.74 5.00
N VAL A 243 13.02 21.06 4.70
CA VAL A 243 11.67 21.62 4.89
C VAL A 243 11.43 22.01 6.36
N PHE A 244 11.86 21.20 7.32
CA PHE A 244 11.75 21.54 8.75
C PHE A 244 12.68 22.68 9.20
N LYS A 245 13.66 23.07 8.38
CA LYS A 245 14.56 24.20 8.68
C LYS A 245 14.04 25.53 8.14
N ILE A 246 12.96 25.56 7.34
CA ILE A 246 12.34 26.79 6.85
C ILE A 246 11.81 27.60 8.04
N ASP A 247 12.08 28.91 8.06
CA ASP A 247 11.79 29.75 9.23
C ASP A 247 10.28 29.93 9.44
N GLU A 248 9.50 29.99 8.37
CA GLU A 248 8.03 29.99 8.39
C GLU A 248 7.45 28.71 9.02
N MET A 249 8.19 27.60 8.97
CA MET A 249 7.79 26.31 9.56
C MET A 249 8.19 26.17 11.04
N LYS A 250 9.06 27.07 11.53
CA LYS A 250 9.52 27.13 12.93
C LYS A 250 8.74 28.15 13.76
N ASP A 251 7.82 28.90 13.16
CA ASP A 251 7.08 29.95 13.87
C ASP A 251 6.25 29.36 15.02
N ALA A 252 6.51 29.85 16.23
CA ALA A 252 5.83 29.44 17.45
C ALA A 252 4.32 29.76 17.44
N SER A 253 3.90 30.77 16.67
CA SER A 253 2.47 31.13 16.52
C SER A 253 1.71 30.12 15.64
N ALA A 254 2.37 29.57 14.63
CA ALA A 254 1.88 28.48 13.79
C ALA A 254 2.00 27.11 14.48
N GLY A 255 2.97 26.95 15.38
CA GLY A 255 3.26 25.69 16.10
C GLY A 255 2.22 25.21 17.12
N LEU A 256 1.10 25.90 17.34
CA LEU A 256 0.09 25.48 18.33
C LEU A 256 -0.44 24.06 18.07
N THR A 257 -0.67 23.71 16.80
CA THR A 257 -1.08 22.35 16.38
C THR A 257 0.04 21.34 16.62
N PHE A 258 1.31 21.73 16.44
CA PHE A 258 2.46 20.87 16.74
C PHE A 258 2.58 20.61 18.24
N HIS A 259 2.38 21.62 19.09
CA HIS A 259 2.39 21.46 20.53
C HIS A 259 1.25 20.56 21.04
N GLY A 260 0.07 20.61 20.41
CA GLY A 260 -1.09 19.80 20.81
C GLY A 260 -1.10 18.36 20.27
N THR A 261 -0.59 18.14 19.06
CA THR A 261 -0.72 16.84 18.36
C THR A 261 0.60 16.15 18.06
N GLY A 262 1.73 16.83 18.22
CA GLY A 262 3.05 16.35 17.77
C GLY A 262 3.20 16.30 16.24
N LYS A 263 2.18 16.66 15.46
CA LYS A 263 2.23 16.73 14.01
C LYS A 263 2.65 18.14 13.59
N MET A 264 3.74 18.24 12.82
CA MET A 264 4.20 19.53 12.31
C MET A 264 3.13 20.13 11.39
N MET A 265 2.99 21.46 11.43
CA MET A 265 2.24 22.17 10.41
C MET A 265 2.93 21.92 9.08
N THR A 266 2.17 21.55 8.07
CA THR A 266 2.66 21.37 6.71
C THR A 266 2.22 22.55 5.86
N PRO A 267 3.05 23.00 4.90
CA PRO A 267 2.69 24.12 4.04
C PRO A 267 1.43 23.76 3.25
N PHE A 268 0.51 24.71 3.15
CA PHE A 268 -0.75 24.62 2.38
C PHE A 268 -1.71 23.49 2.80
N GLY A 269 -1.52 22.87 3.98
CA GLY A 269 -2.37 21.77 4.45
C GLY A 269 -2.09 20.42 3.80
N ALA A 270 -0.99 20.29 3.05
CA ALA A 270 -0.60 19.04 2.40
C ALA A 270 -0.07 18.02 3.41
N THR A 271 -0.39 16.73 3.30
CA THR A 271 0.22 15.69 4.12
C THR A 271 1.66 15.44 3.69
N LEU A 272 2.61 15.66 4.59
CA LEU A 272 4.03 15.39 4.36
C LEU A 272 4.37 13.94 4.72
N ILE A 273 4.75 13.16 3.71
CA ILE A 273 5.10 11.75 3.82
C ILE A 273 6.63 11.62 3.79
N HIS A 274 7.17 11.02 4.85
CA HIS A 274 8.57 10.64 4.91
C HIS A 274 8.75 9.24 4.31
N VAL A 275 9.58 9.14 3.27
CA VAL A 275 9.96 7.85 2.69
C VAL A 275 11.46 7.65 2.87
N PRO A 276 11.90 6.79 3.82
CA PRO A 276 13.33 6.66 4.14
C PRO A 276 14.15 5.98 3.04
N THR A 277 13.51 5.17 2.20
CA THR A 277 14.15 4.48 1.06
C THR A 277 14.27 5.38 -0.17
N PHE A 278 13.67 6.58 -0.16
CA PHE A 278 13.75 7.49 -1.28
C PHE A 278 15.12 8.16 -1.32
N GLU A 279 15.94 7.74 -2.27
CA GLU A 279 17.27 8.31 -2.50
C GLU A 279 17.20 9.63 -3.28
N GLY A 280 18.01 10.60 -2.86
CA GLY A 280 18.14 11.90 -3.49
C GLY A 280 17.51 13.06 -2.71
N ASN A 281 18.05 14.26 -2.90
CA ASN A 281 17.54 15.49 -2.30
C ASN A 281 16.35 16.01 -3.10
N LYS A 282 15.27 15.24 -3.16
CA LYS A 282 14.08 15.57 -3.96
C LYS A 282 12.85 15.70 -3.08
N LEU A 283 12.01 16.66 -3.42
CA LEU A 283 10.68 16.86 -2.85
C LEU A 283 9.65 16.70 -3.97
N ILE A 284 8.67 15.85 -3.77
CA ILE A 284 7.58 15.66 -4.72
C ILE A 284 6.33 16.28 -4.13
N GLY A 285 5.64 17.12 -4.87
CA GLY A 285 4.32 17.59 -4.51
C GLY A 285 3.30 17.08 -5.53
N MET A 286 2.18 16.57 -5.03
CA MET A 286 1.18 15.93 -5.88
C MET A 286 -0.23 16.05 -5.32
N ASP A 287 -1.19 15.84 -6.21
CA ASP A 287 -2.58 15.58 -5.86
C ASP A 287 -2.83 14.07 -5.82
N LYS A 288 -2.93 13.50 -4.61
CA LYS A 288 -3.19 12.07 -4.42
C LYS A 288 -4.48 11.59 -5.09
N ASN A 289 -5.47 12.45 -5.31
CA ASN A 289 -6.77 12.06 -5.87
C ASN A 289 -6.70 11.87 -7.39
N CYS A 290 -5.64 12.37 -8.03
CA CYS A 290 -5.54 12.47 -9.49
C CYS A 290 -4.20 11.93 -10.04
N ALA A 291 -3.16 11.79 -9.22
CA ALA A 291 -1.81 11.58 -9.74
C ALA A 291 -1.50 10.12 -10.11
N LEU A 292 -1.87 9.15 -9.26
CA LEU A 292 -1.41 7.76 -9.39
C LEU A 292 -2.54 6.74 -9.24
N GLU A 293 -2.48 5.70 -10.07
CA GLU A 293 -3.21 4.45 -9.92
C GLU A 293 -2.23 3.36 -9.45
N MET A 294 -2.66 2.52 -8.49
CA MET A 294 -1.97 1.29 -8.11
C MET A 294 -2.70 0.10 -8.72
N VAL A 295 -1.96 -0.76 -9.38
CA VAL A 295 -2.48 -1.98 -10.00
C VAL A 295 -1.94 -3.17 -9.21
N VAL A 296 -2.82 -3.99 -8.64
CA VAL A 296 -2.44 -5.13 -7.80
C VAL A 296 -2.86 -6.44 -8.46
N SER A 297 -1.94 -7.39 -8.52
CA SER A 297 -2.21 -8.74 -9.05
C SER A 297 -2.02 -9.79 -7.95
N GLY A 298 -3.10 -10.52 -7.64
CA GLY A 298 -3.05 -11.69 -6.77
C GLY A 298 -2.77 -11.44 -5.27
N GLY A 299 -2.76 -10.18 -4.82
CA GLY A 299 -2.63 -9.82 -3.40
C GLY A 299 -1.32 -10.28 -2.75
N VAL A 300 -1.37 -10.63 -1.46
CA VAL A 300 -0.25 -11.25 -0.74
C VAL A 300 -0.32 -12.77 -0.95
N GLN A 301 0.65 -13.30 -1.69
CA GLN A 301 0.79 -14.73 -1.94
C GLN A 301 1.84 -15.32 -1.00
N THR A 302 1.42 -16.33 -0.24
CA THR A 302 2.30 -17.09 0.65
C THR A 302 2.44 -18.51 0.10
N GLU A 303 3.62 -18.82 -0.43
CA GLU A 303 3.98 -20.17 -0.86
C GLU A 303 4.78 -20.85 0.24
N TYR A 304 4.35 -22.03 0.65
CA TYR A 304 4.98 -22.79 1.72
C TYR A 304 5.47 -24.14 1.18
N ASP A 305 6.77 -24.40 1.35
CA ASP A 305 7.39 -25.66 0.99
C ASP A 305 8.18 -26.26 2.17
N LYS A 306 8.05 -27.57 2.34
CA LYS A 306 8.79 -28.34 3.34
C LYS A 306 9.87 -29.14 2.61
N LEU A 307 11.11 -28.67 2.72
CA LEU A 307 12.26 -29.40 2.20
C LEU A 307 12.63 -30.53 3.16
N ILE A 308 12.15 -31.73 2.85
CA ILE A 308 12.36 -32.95 3.65
C ILE A 308 13.86 -33.21 3.84
N ASP A 309 14.65 -33.12 2.76
CA ASP A 309 16.08 -33.49 2.77
C ASP A 309 16.95 -32.58 3.64
N ARG A 310 16.52 -31.34 3.89
CA ARG A 310 17.31 -30.34 4.63
C ARG A 310 16.71 -29.97 5.98
N GLN A 311 15.55 -30.53 6.34
CA GLN A 311 14.78 -30.14 7.53
C GLN A 311 14.54 -28.61 7.62
N LEU A 312 14.42 -27.95 6.47
CA LEU A 312 14.16 -26.52 6.36
C LEU A 312 12.72 -26.29 5.95
N GLU A 313 12.08 -25.31 6.60
CA GLU A 313 10.84 -24.73 6.12
C GLU A 313 11.19 -23.48 5.31
N ARG A 314 10.57 -23.37 4.14
CA ARG A 314 10.66 -22.19 3.29
C ARG A 314 9.26 -21.63 3.11
N ALA A 315 9.09 -20.36 3.48
CA ALA A 315 7.90 -19.60 3.15
C ALA A 315 8.30 -18.42 2.27
N ALA A 316 7.86 -18.42 1.01
CA ALA A 316 8.01 -17.27 0.14
C ALA A 316 6.76 -16.39 0.26
N ILE A 317 6.95 -15.17 0.74
CA ILE A 317 5.89 -14.17 0.84
C ILE A 317 6.13 -13.17 -0.28
N THR A 318 5.17 -13.03 -1.19
CA THR A 318 5.31 -12.16 -2.36
C THR A 318 4.03 -11.35 -2.60
N CYS A 319 4.19 -10.15 -3.12
CA CYS A 319 3.12 -9.27 -3.54
C CYS A 319 3.51 -8.64 -4.88
N THR A 320 2.58 -8.57 -5.82
CA THR A 320 2.81 -8.02 -7.15
C THR A 320 1.98 -6.76 -7.31
N ALA A 321 2.65 -5.63 -7.52
CA ALA A 321 2.01 -4.34 -7.75
C ALA A 321 2.73 -3.55 -8.84
N GLY A 322 1.98 -2.74 -9.56
CA GLY A 322 2.48 -1.74 -10.51
C GLY A 322 1.82 -0.39 -10.27
N PHE A 323 2.38 0.65 -10.86
CA PHE A 323 1.88 2.01 -10.72
C PHE A 323 1.76 2.66 -12.10
N ALA A 324 0.71 3.46 -12.29
CA ALA A 324 0.47 4.20 -13.52
C ALA A 324 0.10 5.64 -13.20
N LYS A 325 0.48 6.58 -14.06
CA LYS A 325 0.09 7.99 -13.91
C LYS A 325 -1.24 8.22 -14.62
N ILE A 326 -2.23 8.70 -13.87
CA ILE A 326 -3.56 9.02 -14.43
C ILE A 326 -3.49 10.38 -15.12
N PHE A 327 -3.06 11.42 -14.39
CA PHE A 327 -2.83 12.76 -14.92
C PHE A 327 -1.37 13.16 -14.72
N THR A 328 -0.68 13.44 -15.83
CA THR A 328 0.76 13.75 -15.82
C THR A 328 1.10 15.05 -15.11
N ASP A 329 0.15 16.00 -15.14
CA ASP A 329 0.29 17.36 -14.60
C ASP A 329 -0.04 17.43 -13.09
N ALA A 330 -0.57 16.36 -12.50
CA ALA A 330 -1.00 16.30 -11.10
C ALA A 330 0.14 16.02 -10.11
N ALA A 331 1.39 15.95 -10.59
CA ALA A 331 2.58 15.83 -9.76
C ALA A 331 3.68 16.76 -10.29
N ARG A 332 4.51 17.27 -9.37
CA ARG A 332 5.71 18.06 -9.66
C ARG A 332 6.86 17.61 -8.76
N VAL A 333 8.08 17.65 -9.28
CA VAL A 333 9.29 17.33 -8.52
C VAL A 333 10.13 18.59 -8.36
N ILE A 334 10.58 18.87 -7.15
CA ILE A 334 11.69 19.78 -6.88
C ILE A 334 12.94 18.94 -6.65
N SER A 335 13.99 19.23 -7.40
CA SER A 335 15.32 18.66 -7.16
C SER A 335 16.22 19.71 -6.53
N ILE A 336 17.00 19.29 -5.55
CA ILE A 336 18.07 20.07 -4.94
C ILE A 336 19.38 19.50 -5.46
N ALA A 337 20.35 20.37 -5.73
CA ALA A 337 21.62 20.01 -6.38
C ALA A 337 22.53 19.13 -5.51
#